data_AF-A0A179BAZ7-F1
#
_entry.id   AF-A0A179BAZ7-F1
#
_cell.length_a   1.000
_cell.length_b   1.000
_cell.length_c   1.000
_cell.angle_alpha   90.00
_cell.angle_beta   90.00
_cell.angle_gamma   90.00
#
_symmetry.space_group_name_H-M   'P 1'
#
loop_
_entity.id
_entity.type
_entity.pdbx_description
1 polymer ?
#
loop_
_entity_poly.entity_id
_entity_poly.type
_entity_poly.pdbx_seq_one_letter_code
_entity_poly.pdbx_strand_id
1 'polypeptide(L)'
;MTQPPVTVRLDPRRLDQLKAIASAMKLTNAGVIAALIRDKIAEGVIPADIPGTEVRKVANGVTVSLREGDETTMTAAGARKLATTIREVVAGNAAPTTINPGFNFSVHKQGTGLKVVLPFGGANVQDAVAFPPDLALDLADLIEKAAA
;
A
#
# COMPACT_ATOMS: atom_id res chain seq x y z
N MET A 1 17.29 -0.88 -3.89
CA MET A 1 17.18 -0.29 -5.23
C MET A 1 15.71 -0.11 -5.55
N THR A 2 15.21 1.12 -5.63
CA THR A 2 13.85 1.39 -6.15
C THR A 2 13.86 1.11 -7.65
N GLN A 3 12.99 0.22 -8.13
CA GLN A 3 12.83 0.01 -9.57
C GLN A 3 12.47 1.36 -10.23
N PRO A 4 13.07 1.69 -11.38
CA PRO A 4 12.71 2.89 -12.11
C PRO A 4 11.23 2.79 -12.54
N PRO A 5 10.50 3.92 -12.58
CA PRO A 5 9.10 3.91 -13.00
C PRO A 5 8.97 3.30 -14.39
N VAL A 6 8.08 2.31 -14.52
CA VAL A 6 7.81 1.63 -15.78
C VAL A 6 6.79 2.45 -16.57
N THR A 7 7.18 2.96 -17.73
CA THR A 7 6.28 3.70 -18.61
C THR A 7 5.52 2.74 -19.51
N VAL A 8 4.22 2.58 -19.25
CA VAL A 8 3.31 1.89 -20.17
C VAL A 8 2.87 2.88 -21.25
N ARG A 9 3.14 2.57 -22.52
CA ARG A 9 2.71 3.39 -23.66
C ARG A 9 1.38 2.87 -24.19
N LEU A 10 0.39 3.75 -24.25
CA LEU A 10 -0.92 3.48 -24.83
C LEU A 10 -1.07 4.21 -26.17
N ASP A 11 -1.80 3.59 -27.11
CA ASP A 11 -2.27 4.30 -28.30
C ASP A 11 -3.12 5.52 -27.89
N PRO A 12 -3.00 6.68 -28.57
CA PRO A 12 -3.73 7.89 -28.20
C PRO A 12 -5.25 7.68 -28.07
N ARG A 13 -5.85 6.87 -28.96
CA ARG A 13 -7.30 6.60 -28.90
C ARG A 13 -7.67 5.80 -27.65
N ARG A 14 -6.79 4.89 -27.20
CA ARG A 14 -6.98 4.15 -25.95
C ARG A 14 -6.80 5.04 -24.72
N LEU A 15 -5.88 6.00 -24.78
CA LEU A 15 -5.72 6.99 -23.72
C LEU A 15 -6.99 7.86 -23.57
N ASP A 16 -7.61 8.27 -24.67
CA ASP A 16 -8.85 9.05 -24.63
C ASP A 16 -10.03 8.25 -24.07
N GLN A 17 -10.11 6.96 -24.41
CA GLN A 17 -11.08 6.04 -23.79
C GLN A 17 -10.83 5.91 -22.28
N LEU A 18 -9.58 5.75 -21.84
CA LEU A 18 -9.24 5.68 -20.42
C LEU A 18 -9.63 6.96 -19.67
N LYS A 19 -9.39 8.13 -20.26
CA LYS A 19 -9.81 9.42 -19.69
C LYS A 19 -11.34 9.53 -19.58
N ALA A 20 -12.08 9.04 -20.59
CA ALA A 20 -13.53 9.04 -20.55
C ALA A 20 -14.07 8.15 -19.41
N ILE A 21 -13.49 6.96 -19.23
CA ILE A 21 -13.81 6.08 -18.09
C ILE A 21 -13.49 6.76 -16.76
N ALA A 22 -12.29 7.35 -16.65
CA ALA A 22 -11.86 8.06 -15.45
C ALA A 22 -12.81 9.19 -15.07
N SER A 23 -13.26 9.98 -16.06
CA SER A 23 -14.26 11.04 -15.85
C SER A 23 -15.61 10.48 -15.40
N ALA A 24 -16.10 9.40 -16.03
CA ALA A 24 -17.36 8.77 -15.66
C ALA A 24 -17.33 8.19 -14.23
N MET A 25 -16.20 7.63 -13.81
CA MET A 25 -16.00 7.05 -12.48
C MET A 25 -15.59 8.09 -11.42
N LYS A 26 -15.31 9.35 -11.81
CA LYS A 26 -14.70 10.38 -10.95
C LYS A 26 -13.38 9.95 -10.32
N LEU A 27 -12.57 9.20 -11.07
CA LEU A 27 -11.25 8.71 -10.67
C LEU A 27 -10.16 9.33 -11.54
N THR A 28 -8.91 9.17 -11.12
CA THR A 28 -7.75 9.43 -12.00
C THR A 28 -7.52 8.22 -12.92
N ASN A 29 -6.74 8.38 -14.00
CA ASN A 29 -6.35 7.24 -14.84
C ASN A 29 -5.69 6.12 -14.04
N ALA A 30 -4.86 6.46 -13.04
CA ALA A 30 -4.26 5.50 -12.14
C ALA A 30 -5.31 4.82 -11.26
N GLY A 31 -6.27 5.58 -10.74
CA GLY A 31 -7.39 5.04 -9.95
C GLY A 31 -8.30 4.09 -10.73
N VAL A 32 -8.50 4.33 -12.04
CA VAL A 32 -9.22 3.39 -12.90
C VAL A 32 -8.46 2.07 -13.05
N ILE A 33 -7.14 2.14 -13.25
CA ILE A 33 -6.31 0.94 -13.34
C ILE A 33 -6.33 0.18 -12.02
N ALA A 34 -6.23 0.87 -10.88
CA ALA A 34 -6.33 0.26 -9.56
C ALA A 34 -7.69 -0.42 -9.33
N ALA A 35 -8.80 0.24 -9.71
CA ALA A 35 -10.13 -0.35 -9.64
C ALA A 35 -10.24 -1.63 -10.48
N LEU A 36 -9.74 -1.62 -11.72
CA LEU A 36 -9.72 -2.80 -12.58
C LEU A 36 -8.89 -3.94 -11.99
N ILE A 37 -7.74 -3.65 -11.39
CA ILE A 37 -6.92 -4.67 -10.70
C ILE A 37 -7.71 -5.29 -9.55
N ARG A 38 -8.37 -4.48 -8.72
CA ARG A 38 -9.21 -4.97 -7.62
C ARG A 38 -10.38 -5.81 -8.11
N ASP A 39 -11.03 -5.43 -9.20
CA ASP A 39 -12.10 -6.23 -9.81
C ASP A 39 -11.57 -7.60 -10.24
N LYS A 40 -10.38 -7.66 -10.85
CA LYS A 40 -9.75 -8.94 -11.26
C LYS A 40 -9.28 -9.78 -10.09
N ILE A 41 -8.90 -9.17 -8.97
CA ILE A 41 -8.66 -9.88 -7.71
C ILE A 41 -9.96 -10.46 -7.16
N ALA A 42 -11.05 -9.68 -7.14
CA ALA A 42 -12.35 -10.10 -6.63
C ALA A 42 -12.98 -11.23 -7.47
N GLU A 43 -12.75 -11.23 -8.78
CA GLU A 43 -13.11 -12.32 -9.70
C GLU A 43 -12.23 -13.57 -9.53
N GLY A 44 -11.13 -13.50 -8.76
CA GLY A 44 -10.17 -14.59 -8.59
C GLY A 44 -9.27 -14.83 -9.81
N VAL A 45 -9.19 -13.88 -10.75
CA VAL A 45 -8.34 -13.97 -11.95
C VAL A 45 -6.86 -13.82 -11.59
N ILE A 46 -6.56 -12.95 -10.63
CA ILE A 46 -5.21 -12.77 -10.07
C ILE A 46 -5.26 -12.86 -8.54
N PRO A 47 -4.18 -13.29 -7.88
CA PRO A 47 -4.14 -13.33 -6.42
C PRO A 47 -4.23 -11.93 -5.81
N ALA A 48 -4.74 -11.86 -4.57
CA ALA A 48 -4.71 -10.65 -3.75
C ALA A 48 -3.32 -10.47 -3.13
N ASP A 49 -2.30 -10.23 -3.94
CA ASP A 49 -0.93 -9.98 -3.51
C ASP A 49 -0.40 -8.65 -4.07
N ILE A 50 0.65 -8.13 -3.43
CA ILE A 50 1.38 -6.95 -3.89
C ILE A 50 2.80 -7.42 -4.19
N PRO A 51 3.28 -7.35 -5.46
CA PRO A 51 4.62 -7.79 -5.80
C PRO A 51 5.69 -7.13 -4.92
N GLY A 52 6.59 -7.95 -4.35
CA GLY A 52 7.66 -7.49 -3.46
C GLY A 52 7.23 -7.22 -2.01
N THR A 53 5.95 -7.37 -1.69
CA THR A 53 5.39 -7.31 -0.34
C THR A 53 4.89 -8.69 0.07
N GLU A 54 5.12 -9.07 1.31
CA GLU A 54 4.57 -10.28 1.89
C GLU A 54 3.93 -9.99 3.25
N VAL A 55 2.69 -10.46 3.43
CA VAL A 55 1.95 -10.31 4.68
C VAL A 55 1.40 -11.68 5.08
N ARG A 56 1.82 -12.19 6.24
CA ARG A 56 1.43 -13.53 6.72
C ARG A 56 0.98 -13.49 8.17
N LYS A 57 -0.06 -14.27 8.48
CA LYS A 57 -0.44 -14.57 9.86
C LYS A 57 0.53 -15.59 10.45
N VAL A 58 1.00 -15.34 11.66
CA VAL A 58 1.86 -16.26 12.44
C VAL A 58 1.25 -16.50 13.82
N ALA A 59 1.74 -17.51 14.54
CA ALA A 59 1.14 -17.94 15.82
C ALA A 59 0.93 -16.79 16.82
N ASN A 60 1.85 -15.82 16.86
CA ASN A 60 1.85 -14.71 17.83
C ASN A 60 1.61 -13.33 17.20
N GLY A 61 1.09 -13.26 15.97
CA GLY A 61 0.83 -11.98 15.33
C GLY A 61 0.83 -12.01 13.81
N VAL A 62 1.34 -10.93 13.22
CA VAL A 62 1.41 -10.73 11.77
C VAL A 62 2.83 -10.39 11.41
N THR A 63 3.31 -11.04 10.37
CA THR A 63 4.60 -10.73 9.78
C THR A 63 4.39 -9.95 8.49
N VAL A 64 5.07 -8.81 8.39
CA VAL A 64 5.03 -7.90 7.24
C VAL A 64 6.43 -7.76 6.69
N SER A 65 6.57 -8.01 5.40
CA SER A 65 7.76 -7.74 4.63
C SER A 65 7.41 -6.79 3.49
N LEU A 66 8.04 -5.62 3.45
CA LEU A 66 7.80 -4.62 2.39
C LEU A 66 8.84 -4.71 1.26
N ARG A 67 9.90 -5.50 1.48
CA ARG A 67 10.97 -5.79 0.55
C ARG A 67 11.53 -7.16 0.90
N GLU A 68 11.93 -7.91 -0.12
CA GLU A 68 12.62 -9.20 0.05
C GLU A 68 13.78 -9.09 1.06
N GLY A 69 13.73 -9.93 2.10
CA GLY A 69 14.73 -9.98 3.18
C GLY A 69 14.45 -9.06 4.38
N ASP A 70 13.55 -8.09 4.26
CA ASP A 70 13.16 -7.19 5.36
C ASP A 70 11.85 -7.68 5.98
N GLU A 71 11.93 -8.52 7.02
CA GLU A 71 10.78 -9.13 7.68
C GLU A 71 10.58 -8.56 9.09
N THR A 72 9.41 -7.98 9.38
CA THR A 72 9.06 -7.48 10.71
C THR A 72 7.82 -8.19 11.23
N THR A 73 7.93 -8.79 12.41
CA THR A 73 6.79 -9.39 13.11
C THR A 73 6.23 -8.42 14.15
N MET A 74 4.91 -8.23 14.12
CA MET A 74 4.18 -7.39 15.06
C MET A 74 2.97 -8.12 15.64
N THR A 75 2.46 -7.65 16.77
CA THR A 75 1.24 -8.21 17.37
C THR A 75 0.04 -7.94 16.45
N ALA A 76 -1.03 -8.74 16.56
CA ALA A 76 -2.26 -8.50 15.80
C ALA A 76 -2.85 -7.11 16.08
N ALA A 77 -2.74 -6.61 17.31
CA ALA A 77 -3.14 -5.25 17.66
C ALA A 77 -2.28 -4.19 16.94
N GLY A 78 -0.97 -4.40 16.87
CA GLY A 78 -0.06 -3.53 16.12
C GLY A 78 -0.35 -3.51 14.63
N ALA A 79 -0.62 -4.68 14.03
CA ALA A 79 -1.01 -4.81 12.64
C ALA A 79 -2.31 -4.06 12.32
N ARG A 80 -3.37 -4.25 13.13
CA ARG A 80 -4.62 -3.48 12.98
C ARG A 80 -4.37 -1.98 13.09
N LYS A 81 -3.57 -1.55 14.07
CA LYS A 81 -3.26 -0.12 14.24
C LYS A 81 -2.48 0.44 13.05
N LEU A 82 -1.54 -0.32 12.49
CA LEU A 82 -0.83 0.05 11.27
C LEU A 82 -1.78 0.21 10.09
N ALA A 83 -2.66 -0.77 9.84
CA ALA A 83 -3.66 -0.70 8.79
C ALA A 83 -4.57 0.54 8.92
N THR A 84 -5.08 0.81 10.14
CA THR A 84 -5.86 2.01 10.41
C THR A 84 -5.07 3.29 10.14
N THR A 85 -3.82 3.38 10.61
CA THR A 85 -2.99 4.57 10.39
C THR A 85 -2.70 4.81 8.91
N ILE A 86 -2.46 3.76 8.12
CA ILE A 86 -2.31 3.90 6.66
C ILE A 86 -3.56 4.54 6.06
N ARG A 87 -4.76 4.04 6.40
CA ARG A 87 -6.03 4.59 5.90
C ARG A 87 -6.24 6.04 6.32
N GLU A 88 -5.96 6.36 7.59
CA GLU A 88 -6.10 7.72 8.11
C GLU A 88 -5.18 8.72 7.39
N VAL A 89 -3.92 8.35 7.12
CA VAL A 89 -2.97 9.23 6.41
C VAL A 89 -3.35 9.37 4.93
N VAL A 90 -3.80 8.29 4.28
CA VAL A 90 -4.30 8.32 2.89
C VAL A 90 -5.53 9.23 2.79
N ALA A 91 -6.48 9.12 3.72
CA ALA A 91 -7.69 9.94 3.77
C ALA A 91 -7.42 11.41 4.13
N GLY A 92 -6.21 11.74 4.63
CA GLY A 92 -5.88 13.08 5.12
C GLY A 92 -6.46 13.40 6.49
N ASN A 93 -6.91 12.39 7.24
CA ASN A 93 -7.45 12.52 8.59
C ASN A 93 -6.35 12.47 9.67
N ALA A 94 -5.16 11.96 9.34
CA ALA A 94 -3.98 11.96 10.20
C ALA A 94 -2.88 12.89 9.68
N ALA A 95 -1.94 13.23 10.57
CA ALA A 95 -0.77 14.02 10.22
C ALA A 95 0.06 13.33 9.11
N PRO A 96 0.69 14.10 8.20
CA PRO A 96 1.52 13.55 7.13
C PRO A 96 2.60 12.59 7.64
N THR A 97 3.13 12.84 8.83
CA THR A 97 4.02 11.90 9.53
C THR A 97 3.32 11.45 10.79
N THR A 98 3.07 10.14 10.87
CA THR A 98 2.48 9.50 12.05
C THR A 98 3.45 8.43 12.55
N ILE A 99 3.88 8.57 13.79
CA ILE A 99 4.81 7.64 14.45
C ILE A 99 4.05 6.95 15.58
N ASN A 100 4.14 5.63 15.65
CA ASN A 100 3.58 4.85 16.75
C ASN A 100 4.72 4.13 17.50
N PRO A 101 5.24 4.72 18.58
CA PRO A 101 6.30 4.09 19.36
C PRO A 101 5.83 2.83 20.08
N GLY A 102 4.54 2.74 20.45
CA GLY A 102 3.96 1.59 21.14
C GLY A 102 3.94 0.31 20.30
N PHE A 103 3.82 0.44 18.98
CA PHE A 103 3.87 -0.68 18.03
C PHE A 103 5.07 -0.63 17.07
N ASN A 104 6.03 0.24 17.35
CA ASN A 104 7.29 0.36 16.63
C ASN A 104 7.17 0.53 15.11
N PHE A 105 6.29 1.43 14.63
CA PHE A 105 6.15 1.73 13.21
C PHE A 105 6.01 3.23 12.95
N SER A 106 6.27 3.64 11.70
CA SER A 106 5.89 4.99 11.24
C SER A 106 5.37 4.98 9.82
N VAL A 107 4.49 5.94 9.54
CA VAL A 107 3.86 6.17 8.25
C VAL A 107 4.11 7.62 7.84
N HIS A 108 4.69 7.82 6.65
CA HIS A 108 5.07 9.14 6.13
C HIS A 108 4.42 9.37 4.77
N LYS A 109 3.62 10.42 4.64
CA LYS A 109 3.14 10.92 3.36
C LYS A 109 4.27 11.63 2.64
N GLN A 110 4.59 11.20 1.42
CA GLN A 110 5.62 11.81 0.59
C GLN A 110 5.01 12.18 -0.77
N GLY A 111 4.72 13.47 -0.96
CA GLY A 111 4.02 13.95 -2.15
C GLY A 111 2.63 13.33 -2.25
N THR A 112 2.38 12.62 -3.36
CA THR A 112 1.13 11.87 -3.56
C THR A 112 1.17 10.45 -2.98
N GLY A 113 2.34 9.94 -2.58
CA GLY A 113 2.50 8.58 -2.05
C GLY A 113 2.68 8.53 -0.53
N LEU A 114 2.93 7.33 -0.04
CA LEU A 114 3.07 7.00 1.37
C LEU A 114 4.24 6.03 1.57
N LYS A 115 5.04 6.23 2.61
CA LYS A 115 6.10 5.32 3.03
C LYS A 115 5.74 4.70 4.36
N VAL A 116 5.87 3.38 4.44
CA VAL A 116 5.69 2.60 5.67
C VAL A 116 7.06 2.14 6.14
N VAL A 117 7.37 2.38 7.43
CA VAL A 117 8.66 2.03 8.03
C VAL A 117 8.44 1.07 9.19
N LEU A 118 9.05 -0.11 9.10
CA LEU A 118 8.96 -1.21 10.03
C LEU A 118 10.37 -1.81 10.25
N PRO A 119 10.92 -1.85 11.47
CA PRO A 119 10.51 -1.07 12.66
C PRO A 119 10.79 0.44 12.51
N PHE A 120 10.11 1.28 13.31
CA PHE A 120 10.44 2.71 13.41
C PHE A 120 11.83 2.90 14.05
N GLY A 121 12.77 3.49 13.30
CA GLY A 121 14.19 3.56 13.66
C GLY A 121 15.07 2.50 13.00
N GLY A 122 14.48 1.62 12.17
CA GLY A 122 15.20 0.72 11.27
C GLY A 122 15.79 1.46 10.05
N ALA A 123 15.78 0.83 8.87
CA ALA A 123 16.27 1.43 7.62
C ALA A 123 15.76 2.88 7.45
N ASN A 124 16.62 3.77 6.96
CA ASN A 124 16.30 5.19 6.84
C ASN A 124 14.94 5.37 6.14
N VAL A 125 14.14 6.34 6.58
CA VAL A 125 12.87 6.71 5.90
C VAL A 125 13.08 6.94 4.39
N GLN A 126 14.29 7.31 3.99
CA GLN A 126 14.67 7.47 2.59
C GLN A 126 14.64 6.16 1.80
N ASP A 127 15.00 5.03 2.42
CA ASP A 127 15.09 3.70 1.82
C ASP A 127 13.79 2.89 1.89
N ALA A 128 12.81 3.38 2.67
CA ALA A 128 11.50 2.77 2.80
C ALA A 128 10.73 2.76 1.46
N VAL A 129 9.99 1.68 1.22
CA VAL A 129 9.19 1.51 0.00
C VAL A 129 8.06 2.54 -0.02
N ALA A 130 7.95 3.26 -1.13
CA ALA A 130 6.89 4.23 -1.36
C ALA A 130 5.73 3.57 -2.11
N PHE A 131 4.54 3.66 -1.54
CA PHE A 131 3.30 3.16 -2.08
C PHE A 131 2.45 4.33 -2.60
N PRO A 132 1.90 4.24 -3.82
CA PRO A 132 0.77 5.07 -4.21
C PRO A 132 -0.42 4.88 -3.25
N PRO A 133 -1.34 5.86 -3.13
CA PRO A 133 -2.46 5.79 -2.19
C PRO A 133 -3.29 4.52 -2.34
N ASP A 134 -3.60 4.13 -3.58
CA ASP A 134 -4.42 2.94 -3.86
C ASP A 134 -3.74 1.65 -3.38
N LEU A 135 -2.44 1.52 -3.66
CA LEU A 135 -1.65 0.35 -3.25
C LEU A 135 -1.42 0.33 -1.72
N ALA A 136 -1.34 1.50 -1.09
CA ALA A 136 -1.27 1.60 0.36
C ALA A 136 -2.56 1.12 1.03
N LEU A 137 -3.72 1.37 0.43
CA LEU A 137 -5.00 0.82 0.91
C LEU A 137 -5.06 -0.69 0.76
N ASP A 138 -4.61 -1.22 -0.38
CA ASP A 138 -4.53 -2.67 -0.60
C ASP A 138 -3.59 -3.33 0.43
N LEU A 139 -2.45 -2.68 0.75
CA LEU A 139 -1.55 -3.11 1.83
C LEU A 139 -2.24 -3.13 3.20
N ALA A 140 -3.02 -2.09 3.52
CA ALA A 140 -3.77 -2.02 4.77
C ALA A 140 -4.78 -3.19 4.89
N ASP A 141 -5.45 -3.54 3.79
CA ASP A 141 -6.40 -4.66 3.74
C ASP A 141 -5.69 -6.01 3.94
N LEU A 142 -4.51 -6.22 3.34
CA LEU A 142 -3.71 -7.42 3.54
C LEU A 142 -3.27 -7.56 5.01
N ILE A 143 -2.80 -6.47 5.62
CA ILE A 143 -2.38 -6.43 7.02
C ILE A 143 -3.57 -6.74 7.95
N GLU A 144 -4.72 -6.12 7.72
CA GLU A 144 -5.90 -6.34 8.53
C GLU A 144 -6.43 -7.78 8.40
N LYS A 145 -6.45 -8.33 7.18
CA LYS A 145 -6.84 -9.73 6.93
C LYS A 145 -5.91 -10.71 7.66
N ALA A 146 -4.61 -10.46 7.67
CA ALA A 146 -3.67 -11.31 8.41
C ALA A 146 -3.81 -11.16 9.94
N ALA A 147 -4.30 -10.02 10.41
CA ALA A 147 -4.54 -9.74 11.82
C ALA A 147 -5.90 -10.24 12.35
N ALA A 148 -6.75 -10.78 11.48
CA ALA A 148 -8.05 -11.38 11.83
C ALA A 148 -7.88 -12.73 12.54
#